data_AF-A0A1A2DZ86-F1
#
_entry.id   AF-A0A1A2DZ86-F1
#
_cell.length_a   1.000
_cell.length_b   1.000
_cell.length_c   1.000
_cell.angle_alpha   90.00
_cell.angle_beta   90.00
_cell.angle_gamma   90.00
#
_symmetry.space_group_name_H-M   'P 1'
#
loop_
_entity.id
_entity.type
_entity.pdbx_description
1 polymer ?
#
loop_
_entity_poly.entity_id
_entity_poly.type
_entity_poly.pdbx_seq_one_letter_code
_entity_poly.pdbx_strand_id
1 'polypeptide(L)'
;MSPRDEVPDVDRLARAMLMLHGAHDDDHGHGHGGSAPGITSKAPSFGAERAAALREATQRDRERYLRSGLVSVDCRFCHVSVDVKKLGPAHTSVQWNTEASRRCAYFTEIRESGGEPAREKNCPRLADSIKHAVAEGCLEEISSAPSPGDG
;
A
#
# COMPACT_ATOMS: atom_id res chain seq x y z
N MET A 1 25.04 -0.66 56.66
CA MET A 1 24.94 -0.04 55.32
C MET A 1 24.96 -1.15 54.28
N SER A 2 23.90 -1.24 53.48
CA SER A 2 23.61 -2.33 52.52
C SER A 2 24.72 -2.55 51.47
N PRO A 3 24.88 -3.79 50.96
CA PRO A 3 25.75 -4.03 49.82
C PRO A 3 25.15 -3.36 48.59
N ARG A 4 26.00 -2.60 47.88
CA ARG A 4 25.64 -1.92 46.64
C ARG A 4 25.29 -2.97 45.60
N ASP A 5 24.13 -2.79 44.98
CA ASP A 5 23.64 -3.56 43.84
C ASP A 5 24.69 -3.51 42.72
N GLU A 6 25.46 -4.59 42.57
CA GLU A 6 26.56 -4.68 41.62
C GLU A 6 25.97 -4.90 40.23
N VAL A 7 26.01 -3.84 39.42
CA VAL A 7 25.51 -3.86 38.04
C VAL A 7 26.20 -5.00 37.30
N PRO A 8 25.47 -5.98 36.75
CA PRO A 8 26.09 -7.16 36.17
C PRO A 8 27.01 -6.76 35.01
N ASP A 9 28.23 -7.28 35.04
CA ASP A 9 29.26 -7.07 34.03
C ASP A 9 28.70 -7.37 32.62
N VAL A 10 28.60 -6.31 31.81
CA VAL A 10 28.03 -6.34 30.47
C VAL A 10 28.77 -7.33 29.58
N ASP A 11 30.09 -7.48 29.76
CA ASP A 11 30.90 -8.41 28.97
C ASP A 11 30.66 -9.86 29.37
N ARG A 12 30.31 -10.11 30.63
CA ARG A 12 29.91 -11.43 31.12
C ARG A 12 28.53 -11.80 30.59
N LEU A 13 27.60 -10.86 30.60
CA LEU A 13 26.26 -11.06 30.05
C LEU A 13 26.31 -11.29 28.53
N ALA A 14 27.11 -10.50 27.80
CA ALA A 14 27.31 -10.66 26.36
C ALA A 14 27.89 -12.04 26.01
N ARG A 15 28.90 -12.50 26.76
CA ARG A 15 29.47 -13.85 26.59
C ARG A 15 28.49 -14.97 26.90
N ALA A 16 27.68 -14.82 27.95
CA ALA A 16 26.64 -15.79 28.27
C ALA A 16 25.56 -15.87 27.19
N MET A 17 25.17 -14.71 26.63
CA MET A 17 24.21 -14.64 25.52
C MET A 17 24.76 -15.27 24.24
N LEU A 18 26.04 -15.04 23.92
CA LEU A 18 26.75 -15.69 22.80
C LEU A 18 26.86 -17.21 22.97
N MET A 19 27.07 -17.70 24.19
CA MET A 19 27.08 -19.15 24.45
C MET A 19 25.68 -19.78 24.36
N LEU A 20 24.63 -19.08 24.79
CA LEU A 20 23.26 -19.61 24.74
C LEU A 20 22.69 -19.64 23.33
N HIS A 21 22.97 -18.61 22.52
CA HIS A 21 22.45 -18.52 21.14
C HIS A 21 23.41 -19.12 20.11
N GLY A 22 24.64 -19.48 20.50
CA GLY A 22 25.73 -19.83 19.60
C GLY A 22 26.27 -18.61 18.87
N ALA A 23 27.59 -18.47 18.81
CA ALA A 23 28.21 -17.55 17.85
C ALA A 23 27.88 -18.10 16.46
N HIS A 24 26.95 -17.45 15.77
CA HIS A 24 26.67 -17.76 14.38
C HIS A 24 27.88 -17.26 13.57
N ASP A 25 28.92 -18.08 13.49
CA ASP A 25 29.73 -18.08 12.28
C ASP A 25 28.78 -18.59 11.19
N ASP A 26 28.35 -17.68 10.32
CA ASP A 26 27.59 -17.98 9.12
C ASP A 26 28.46 -18.79 8.12
N ASP A 27 29.01 -19.91 8.54
CA ASP A 27 29.57 -20.94 7.66
C ASP A 27 28.46 -21.95 7.35
N HIS A 28 27.44 -21.48 6.64
CA HIS A 28 26.58 -22.39 5.89
C HIS A 28 27.36 -22.82 4.65
N GLY A 29 28.10 -23.92 4.78
CA GLY A 29 28.68 -24.66 3.67
C GLY A 29 27.61 -25.11 2.67
N HIS A 30 27.24 -24.22 1.75
CA HIS A 30 26.44 -24.53 0.59
C HIS A 30 27.35 -25.20 -0.45
N GLY A 31 27.25 -26.52 -0.55
CA GLY A 31 27.87 -27.30 -1.62
C GLY A 31 27.57 -26.68 -2.98
N HIS A 32 28.62 -26.13 -3.59
CA HIS A 32 28.57 -25.37 -4.84
C HIS A 32 28.44 -26.33 -6.04
N GLY A 33 27.23 -26.84 -6.29
CA GLY A 33 26.84 -27.39 -7.58
C GLY A 33 26.29 -26.26 -8.46
N GLY A 34 27.07 -25.84 -9.45
CA GLY A 34 26.92 -24.53 -10.12
C GLY A 34 25.54 -24.20 -10.68
N SER A 35 25.01 -23.05 -10.26
CA SER A 35 24.13 -22.18 -11.06
C SER A 35 24.19 -20.76 -10.48
N ALA A 36 24.18 -19.77 -11.37
CA ALA A 36 24.32 -18.34 -11.13
C ALA A 36 23.42 -17.79 -10.00
N PRO A 37 23.71 -16.60 -9.41
CA PRO A 37 22.90 -16.01 -8.35
C PRO A 37 21.55 -15.54 -8.91
N GLY A 38 20.63 -16.48 -9.06
CA GLY A 38 19.25 -16.25 -9.44
C GLY A 38 18.42 -15.95 -8.20
N ILE A 39 17.60 -14.90 -8.28
CA ILE A 39 16.57 -14.55 -7.31
C ILE A 39 15.82 -15.83 -6.87
N THR A 40 16.00 -16.27 -5.62
CA THR A 40 15.21 -17.35 -5.07
C THR A 40 13.90 -16.73 -4.59
N SER A 41 12.86 -16.84 -5.41
CA SER A 41 11.53 -16.44 -4.98
C SER A 41 11.15 -17.30 -3.77
N LYS A 42 10.81 -16.68 -2.64
CA LYS A 42 10.32 -17.39 -1.44
C LYS A 42 9.01 -18.15 -1.68
N ALA A 43 8.38 -17.96 -2.84
CA ALA A 43 7.15 -18.63 -3.22
C ALA A 43 7.45 -19.91 -4.01
N PRO A 44 6.75 -21.03 -3.72
CA PRO A 44 6.80 -22.23 -4.54
C PRO A 44 6.43 -21.92 -5.99
N SER A 45 7.09 -22.56 -6.94
CA SER A 45 6.63 -22.57 -8.34
C SER A 45 5.42 -23.49 -8.44
N PHE A 46 4.32 -22.97 -8.99
CA PHE A 46 3.12 -23.76 -9.27
C PHE A 46 3.12 -24.19 -10.75
N GLY A 47 2.52 -25.35 -11.05
CA GLY A 47 2.23 -25.74 -12.43
C GLY A 47 1.33 -24.71 -13.14
N ALA A 48 1.41 -24.66 -14.47
CA ALA A 48 0.81 -23.58 -15.28
C ALA A 48 -0.69 -23.34 -15.01
N GLU A 49 -1.47 -24.41 -14.86
CA GLU A 49 -2.90 -24.35 -14.53
C GLU A 49 -3.15 -23.73 -13.15
N ARG A 50 -2.48 -24.23 -12.11
CA ARG A 50 -2.59 -23.70 -10.74
C ARG A 50 -2.11 -22.25 -10.67
N ALA A 51 -1.04 -21.90 -11.39
CA ALA A 51 -0.57 -20.53 -11.47
C ALA A 51 -1.60 -19.60 -12.16
N ALA A 52 -2.30 -20.07 -13.19
CA ALA A 52 -3.37 -19.31 -13.84
C ALA A 52 -4.58 -19.11 -12.91
N ALA A 53 -5.04 -20.17 -12.25
CA ALA A 53 -6.14 -20.11 -11.29
C ALA A 53 -5.84 -19.16 -10.12
N LEU A 54 -4.60 -19.18 -9.61
CA LEU A 54 -4.16 -18.25 -8.57
C LEU A 54 -4.17 -16.80 -9.06
N ARG A 55 -3.66 -16.52 -10.27
CA ARG A 55 -3.70 -15.17 -10.84
C ARG A 55 -5.12 -14.65 -10.99
N GLU A 56 -6.04 -15.49 -11.47
CA GLU A 56 -7.45 -15.13 -11.61
C GLU A 56 -8.10 -14.87 -10.24
N ALA A 57 -7.84 -15.73 -9.24
CA ALA A 57 -8.32 -15.53 -7.88
C ALA A 57 -7.78 -14.21 -7.29
N THR A 58 -6.49 -13.92 -7.44
CA THR A 58 -5.88 -12.65 -7.03
C THR A 58 -6.49 -11.45 -7.76
N GLN A 59 -6.82 -11.58 -9.04
CA GLN A 59 -7.47 -10.51 -9.79
C GLN A 59 -8.89 -10.24 -9.26
N ARG A 60 -9.67 -11.29 -9.00
CA ARG A 60 -11.02 -11.17 -8.42
C ARG A 60 -10.98 -10.56 -7.02
N ASP A 61 -10.02 -10.96 -6.21
CA ASP A 61 -9.79 -10.40 -4.89
C ASP A 61 -9.44 -8.92 -4.96
N ARG A 62 -8.50 -8.56 -5.84
CA ARG A 62 -8.10 -7.16 -6.08
C ARG A 62 -9.27 -6.30 -6.54
N GLU A 63 -10.11 -6.80 -7.44
CA GLU A 63 -11.31 -6.09 -7.91
C GLU A 63 -12.28 -5.86 -6.75
N ARG A 64 -12.54 -6.89 -5.95
CA ARG A 64 -13.39 -6.80 -4.76
C ARG A 64 -12.89 -5.75 -3.77
N TYR A 65 -11.60 -5.77 -3.42
CA TYR A 65 -11.06 -4.87 -2.40
C TYR A 65 -10.78 -3.46 -2.91
N LEU A 66 -10.32 -3.30 -4.15
CA LEU A 66 -9.87 -2.01 -4.66
C LEU A 66 -10.91 -1.28 -5.51
N ARG A 67 -11.93 -1.95 -6.06
CA ARG A 67 -12.89 -1.29 -6.96
C ARG A 67 -14.34 -1.36 -6.52
N SER A 68 -14.69 -2.31 -5.65
CA SER A 68 -16.07 -2.47 -5.20
C SER A 68 -16.62 -1.21 -4.52
N GLY A 69 -17.73 -0.70 -5.05
CA GLY A 69 -18.44 0.46 -4.50
C GLY A 69 -17.75 1.80 -4.70
N LEU A 70 -16.73 1.88 -5.58
CA LEU A 70 -16.24 3.16 -6.05
C LEU A 70 -17.02 3.58 -7.30
N VAL A 71 -17.26 4.88 -7.41
CA VAL A 71 -17.89 5.51 -8.57
C VAL A 71 -16.86 6.35 -9.29
N SER A 72 -16.79 6.23 -10.62
CA SER A 72 -15.88 7.05 -11.41
C SER A 72 -16.41 8.49 -11.48
N VAL A 73 -15.58 9.45 -11.08
CA VAL A 73 -15.88 10.89 -11.09
C VAL A 73 -14.84 11.61 -11.92
N ASP A 74 -15.31 12.39 -12.89
CA ASP A 74 -14.45 13.25 -13.70
C ASP A 74 -14.24 14.60 -13.03
N CYS A 75 -12.99 15.05 -12.98
CA CYS A 75 -12.71 16.43 -12.60
C CYS A 75 -13.29 17.38 -13.65
N ARG A 76 -14.22 18.26 -13.26
CA ARG A 76 -14.85 19.22 -14.19
C ARG A 76 -13.90 20.28 -14.74
N PHE A 77 -12.70 20.40 -14.16
CA PHE A 77 -11.69 21.35 -14.60
C PHE A 77 -10.68 20.76 -15.60
N CYS A 78 -10.13 19.58 -15.33
CA CYS A 78 -9.07 18.97 -16.16
C CYS A 78 -9.45 17.61 -16.76
N HIS A 79 -10.68 17.15 -16.52
CA HIS A 79 -11.27 15.94 -17.10
C HIS A 79 -10.52 14.63 -16.83
N VAL A 80 -9.70 14.60 -15.77
CA VAL A 80 -9.13 13.34 -15.28
C VAL A 80 -10.20 12.56 -14.52
N SER A 81 -10.29 11.26 -14.80
CA SER A 81 -11.20 10.33 -14.12
C SER A 81 -10.52 9.70 -12.92
N VAL A 82 -11.19 9.72 -11.78
CA VAL A 82 -10.76 9.09 -10.52
C VAL A 82 -11.90 8.26 -9.94
N ASP A 83 -11.56 7.25 -9.15
CA ASP A 83 -12.57 6.41 -8.50
C ASP A 83 -12.80 6.91 -7.07
N VAL A 84 -14.05 7.21 -6.72
CA VAL A 84 -14.40 7.90 -5.48
C VAL A 84 -15.43 7.09 -4.68
N LYS A 85 -15.24 7.05 -3.36
CA LYS A 85 -16.21 6.50 -2.41
C LYS A 85 -16.35 7.42 -1.22
N LYS A 86 -17.57 7.91 -0.96
CA LYS A 86 -17.88 8.63 0.27
C LYS A 86 -18.15 7.64 1.39
N LEU A 87 -17.41 7.77 2.48
CA LEU A 87 -17.58 6.96 3.69
C LEU A 87 -18.25 7.75 4.82
N GLY A 88 -18.53 9.04 4.59
CA GLY A 88 -19.22 9.94 5.49
C GLY A 88 -19.16 11.40 5.01
N PRO A 89 -19.80 12.34 5.72
CA PRO A 89 -19.82 13.76 5.34
C PRO A 89 -18.42 14.36 5.22
N ALA A 90 -17.51 14.02 6.14
CA ALA A 90 -16.13 14.51 6.15
C ALA A 90 -15.10 13.52 5.58
N HIS A 91 -15.50 12.30 5.21
CA HIS A 91 -14.57 11.24 4.80
C HIS A 91 -14.85 10.76 3.38
N THR A 92 -13.90 11.03 2.48
CA THR A 92 -13.94 10.63 1.07
C THR A 92 -12.68 9.86 0.74
N SER A 93 -12.83 8.62 0.27
CA SER A 93 -11.74 7.87 -0.33
C SER A 93 -11.68 8.22 -1.82
N VAL A 94 -10.49 8.59 -2.29
CA VAL A 94 -10.24 8.90 -3.70
C VAL A 94 -9.08 8.04 -4.16
N GLN A 95 -9.33 7.17 -5.12
CA GLN A 95 -8.30 6.40 -5.79
C GLN A 95 -7.81 7.12 -7.04
N TRP A 96 -6.51 7.40 -7.03
CA TRP A 96 -5.80 7.99 -8.14
C TRP A 96 -5.04 6.91 -8.90
N ASN A 97 -5.27 6.84 -10.21
CA ASN A 97 -4.42 6.07 -11.10
C ASN A 97 -3.24 6.93 -11.61
N THR A 98 -2.22 6.28 -12.14
CA THR A 98 -0.99 6.95 -12.61
C THR A 98 -1.24 7.94 -13.74
N GLU A 99 -2.26 7.73 -14.58
CA GLU A 99 -2.60 8.68 -15.64
C GLU A 99 -3.26 9.94 -15.07
N ALA A 100 -4.29 9.79 -14.24
CA ALA A 100 -5.00 10.90 -13.61
C ALA A 100 -4.07 11.81 -12.80
N SER A 101 -3.17 11.21 -12.00
CA SER A 101 -2.18 11.97 -11.21
C SER A 101 -1.17 12.74 -12.07
N ARG A 102 -0.85 12.22 -13.26
CA ARG A 102 0.06 12.88 -14.21
C ARG A 102 -0.63 14.00 -14.99
N ARG A 103 -1.91 13.86 -15.32
CA ARG A 103 -2.68 14.81 -16.14
C ARG A 103 -3.42 15.89 -15.35
N CYS A 104 -3.54 15.72 -14.03
CA CYS A 104 -4.19 16.70 -13.16
C CYS A 104 -3.50 18.07 -13.22
N ALA A 105 -4.22 19.10 -13.67
CA ALA A 105 -3.68 20.43 -13.85
C ALA A 105 -3.10 21.04 -12.55
N TYR A 106 -3.80 20.88 -11.42
CA TYR A 106 -3.31 21.35 -10.11
C TYR A 106 -1.98 20.68 -9.73
N PHE A 107 -1.88 19.36 -9.92
CA PHE A 107 -0.64 18.65 -9.63
C PHE A 107 0.48 19.02 -10.62
N THR A 108 0.16 19.39 -11.85
CA THR A 108 1.14 19.95 -12.79
C THR A 108 1.65 21.30 -12.30
N GLU A 109 0.76 22.22 -11.90
CA GLU A 109 1.13 23.54 -11.35
C GLU A 109 2.10 23.41 -10.16
N ILE A 110 1.85 22.45 -9.26
CA ILE A 110 2.75 22.16 -8.12
C ILE A 110 4.13 21.66 -8.56
N ARG A 111 4.18 20.77 -9.55
CA ARG A 111 5.45 20.25 -10.07
C ARG A 111 6.26 21.38 -10.72
N GLU A 112 5.59 22.26 -11.45
CA GLU A 112 6.20 23.42 -12.11
C GLU A 112 6.73 24.44 -11.10
N SER A 113 6.06 24.61 -9.95
CA SER A 113 6.56 25.42 -8.84
C SER A 113 7.67 24.75 -8.02
N GLY A 114 8.14 23.56 -8.42
CA GLY A 114 9.18 22.79 -7.72
C GLY A 114 8.68 22.03 -6.48
N GLY A 115 7.36 21.90 -6.31
CA GLY A 115 6.73 21.16 -5.22
C GLY A 115 6.48 19.68 -5.57
N GLU A 116 6.05 18.92 -4.55
CA GLU A 116 5.74 17.50 -4.68
C GLU A 116 4.23 17.27 -4.47
N PRO A 117 3.47 16.87 -5.51
CA PRO A 117 2.02 16.66 -5.39
C PRO A 117 1.59 15.63 -4.36
N ALA A 118 2.47 14.68 -4.01
CA ALA A 118 2.21 13.68 -2.98
C ALA A 118 2.11 14.28 -1.57
N ARG A 119 2.61 15.51 -1.35
CA ARG A 119 2.51 16.22 -0.07
C ARG A 119 1.23 17.03 0.06
N GLU A 120 0.48 17.20 -1.03
CA GLU A 120 -0.80 17.87 -1.00
C GLU A 120 -1.89 16.95 -0.45
N LYS A 121 -2.82 17.54 0.30
CA LYS A 121 -3.95 16.79 0.87
C LYS A 121 -4.84 16.21 -0.23
N ASN A 122 -5.19 17.02 -1.22
CA ASN A 122 -5.96 16.64 -2.41
C ASN A 122 -5.88 17.76 -3.47
N CYS A 123 -6.44 17.50 -4.65
CA CYS A 123 -6.72 18.55 -5.63
C CYS A 123 -8.02 19.30 -5.23
N PRO A 124 -8.00 20.61 -4.97
CA PRO A 124 -9.19 21.36 -4.58
C PRO A 124 -10.25 21.39 -5.69
N ARG A 125 -9.82 21.49 -6.95
CA ARG A 125 -10.72 21.47 -8.12
C ARG A 125 -11.46 20.14 -8.27
N LEU A 126 -10.81 19.03 -7.92
CA LEU A 126 -11.45 17.72 -7.84
C LEU A 126 -12.41 17.64 -6.65
N ALA A 127 -12.02 18.14 -5.48
CA ALA A 127 -12.88 18.14 -4.30
C ALA A 127 -14.22 18.86 -4.57
N ASP A 128 -14.20 19.96 -5.31
CA ASP A 128 -15.43 20.65 -5.72
C ASP A 128 -16.22 19.85 -6.77
N SER A 129 -15.53 19.16 -7.68
CA SER A 129 -16.19 18.25 -8.63
C SER A 129 -16.90 17.09 -7.92
N ILE A 130 -16.30 16.54 -6.85
CA ILE A 130 -16.90 15.49 -6.02
C ILE A 130 -18.14 16.03 -5.28
N LYS A 131 -18.06 17.22 -4.67
CA LYS A 131 -19.24 17.85 -4.02
C LYS A 131 -20.39 18.04 -5.01
N HIS A 132 -20.07 18.47 -6.24
CA HIS A 132 -21.07 18.61 -7.28
C HIS A 132 -21.68 17.25 -7.70
N ALA A 133 -20.86 16.21 -7.85
CA ALA A 133 -21.35 14.86 -8.13
C ALA A 133 -22.30 14.33 -7.03
N VAL A 134 -22.05 14.68 -5.75
CA VAL A 134 -22.99 14.37 -4.65
C VAL A 134 -24.28 15.17 -4.80
N ALA A 135 -24.19 16.47 -5.07
CA ALA A 135 -25.37 17.34 -5.20
C ALA A 135 -26.28 16.93 -6.37
N GLU A 136 -25.71 16.45 -7.48
CA GLU A 136 -26.45 15.94 -8.65
C GLU A 136 -26.97 14.51 -8.45
N GLY A 137 -26.61 13.84 -7.35
CA GLY A 137 -26.97 12.44 -7.09
C GLY A 137 -26.17 11.42 -7.92
N CYS A 138 -25.13 11.84 -8.64
CA CYS A 138 -24.21 10.96 -9.35
C CYS A 138 -23.27 10.18 -8.41
N LEU A 139 -23.03 10.70 -7.21
CA LEU A 139 -22.25 10.05 -6.15
C LEU A 139 -23.06 10.03 -4.85
N GLU A 140 -23.15 8.87 -4.20
CA GLU A 140 -23.81 8.76 -2.90
C GLU A 140 -23.07 9.57 -1.83
N GLU A 141 -23.81 10.30 -0.97
CA GLU A 141 -23.25 11.06 0.17
C GLU A 141 -22.57 10.12 1.19
N ILE A 142 -23.09 8.90 1.33
CA ILE A 142 -22.52 7.82 2.12
C ILE A 142 -22.73 6.55 1.30
N SER A 143 -21.65 5.90 0.92
CA SER A 143 -21.72 4.68 0.13
C SER A 143 -22.43 3.57 0.89
N SER A 144 -23.43 2.98 0.26
CA SER A 144 -24.15 1.81 0.75
C SER A 144 -23.41 0.49 0.48
N ALA A 145 -22.37 0.51 -0.35
CA ALA A 145 -21.63 -0.70 -0.72
C ALA A 145 -20.93 -1.34 0.50
N PRO A 146 -21.15 -2.65 0.76
CA PRO A 146 -20.61 -3.36 1.91
C PRO A 146 -19.08 -3.37 1.88
N SER A 147 -18.47 -3.49 3.06
CA SER A 147 -17.03 -3.64 3.15
C SER A 147 -16.61 -4.97 2.51
N PRO A 148 -15.53 -4.99 1.71
CA PRO A 148 -15.12 -6.17 0.94
C PRO A 148 -14.70 -7.41 1.77
N GLY A 149 -14.83 -7.38 3.10
CA GLY A 149 -14.56 -8.50 4.01
C GLY A 149 -15.78 -9.17 4.66
N ASP A 150 -17.01 -8.68 4.42
CA ASP A 150 -18.22 -9.16 5.12
C ASP A 150 -19.00 -10.27 4.36
N GLY A 151 -18.33 -11.08 3.52
CA GLY A 151 -18.98 -12.07 2.65
C GLY A 151 -18.40 -13.47 2.73
#